data_AF-A0A7C5J8M9-F1
#
_entry.id   AF-A0A7C5J8M9-F1
#
_cell.length_a   1.000
_cell.length_b   1.000
_cell.length_c   1.000
_cell.angle_alpha   90.00
_cell.angle_beta   90.00
_cell.angle_gamma   90.00
#
_symmetry.space_group_name_H-M   'P 1'
#
loop_
_entity.id
_entity.type
_entity.pdbx_description
1 polymer ?
#
loop_
_entity_poly.entity_id
_entity_poly.type
_entity_poly.pdbx_seq_one_letter_code
_entity_poly.pdbx_strand_id
1 'polypeptide(L)'
;MGRHTRGLVIAALAFSSTWSGTAEAQHKYALQLFHFNVQYVCGGTLGYTPNPLPELDLDNDTIEDRIITESFEPIVDLFEKHPTWGVDLEMQAYMLDVIAWRHPELLSKMQAMTQSGQIDINSFHYSDQLFIAYPEEDWKRSNELTHEVFERHGIPLSRSVFCQEGQSATTMAQRMEEAGYATMVWPKNLWTYQHGDLPAEPLYSFGDIHMVQGGKGSSYDDGNGLTIEVTWTFLDDGELLATGDINPYFPELFFHDPEAVAEYEAQLMDLEAQGYTITTVDKYVEEVKTLITPATPPPLLDGTWQPNSTGGVQRWMGGKGLFFQQERDNHVRTIGQQAHRELVVAELASSNAGIDAREKLDAAWRMLFLGQVTDASGINPFRGEIQYGISHMSEAMRIAREVIRETKDALDYTLAEFDPLAGDIVTKGDDDP
;
A
#
# COMPACT_ATOMS: atom_id res chain seq x y z
N MET A 1 -3.45 61.21 37.79
CA MET A 1 -2.14 61.85 38.09
C MET A 1 -1.13 61.24 37.12
N GLY A 2 -0.46 61.89 36.18
CA GLY A 2 -0.19 63.30 35.96
C GLY A 2 1.32 63.46 35.74
N ARG A 3 1.71 63.89 34.52
CA ARG A 3 3.01 64.48 34.11
C ARG A 3 4.20 63.50 34.01
N HIS A 4 5.23 63.65 33.16
CA HIS A 4 5.52 64.45 31.95
C HIS A 4 6.89 63.95 31.42
N THR A 5 6.98 63.73 30.11
CA THR A 5 8.10 64.03 29.16
C THR A 5 9.58 63.80 29.53
N ARG A 6 10.28 63.09 28.62
CA ARG A 6 11.49 63.48 27.82
C ARG A 6 11.88 62.20 27.04
N GLY A 7 12.06 62.15 25.71
CA GLY A 7 12.69 63.08 24.80
C GLY A 7 14.03 62.47 24.36
N LEU A 8 14.04 61.69 23.27
CA LEU A 8 15.28 61.28 22.59
C LEU A 8 14.99 61.14 21.08
N VAL A 9 15.66 61.95 20.27
CA VAL A 9 15.68 61.87 18.81
C VAL A 9 16.94 61.07 18.46
N ILE A 10 16.77 59.89 17.86
CA ILE A 10 17.86 59.13 17.23
C ILE A 10 17.69 59.28 15.72
N ALA A 11 18.67 59.92 15.08
CA ALA A 11 18.79 59.94 13.64
C ALA A 11 19.32 58.58 13.17
N ALA A 12 18.49 57.80 12.47
CA ALA A 12 18.91 56.59 11.79
C ALA A 12 19.38 56.95 10.37
N LEU A 13 20.69 56.79 10.13
CA LEU A 13 21.29 56.79 8.80
C LEU A 13 20.91 55.48 8.12
N ALA A 14 20.07 55.54 7.09
CA ALA A 14 19.78 54.42 6.22
C ALA A 14 20.95 54.21 5.24
N PHE A 15 21.81 53.23 5.53
CA PHE A 15 22.68 52.65 4.51
C PHE A 15 21.87 51.64 3.70
N SER A 16 21.43 52.03 2.50
CA SER A 16 20.90 51.10 1.51
C SER A 16 22.07 50.40 0.81
N SER A 17 22.53 49.28 1.37
CA SER A 17 23.37 48.34 0.62
C SER A 17 22.48 47.50 -0.27
N THR A 18 22.43 47.83 -1.57
CA THR A 18 21.89 46.95 -2.58
C THR A 18 22.88 45.80 -2.79
N TRP A 19 22.81 44.79 -1.92
CA TRP A 19 23.38 43.49 -2.19
C TRP A 19 22.50 42.84 -3.26
N SER A 20 22.98 42.82 -4.49
CA SER A 20 22.47 41.92 -5.52
C SER A 20 22.95 40.51 -5.19
N GLY A 21 22.38 39.92 -4.15
CA GLY A 21 22.45 38.47 -3.98
C GLY A 21 21.73 37.85 -5.18
N THR A 22 22.39 36.92 -5.86
CA THR A 22 21.68 35.95 -6.70
C THR A 22 20.58 35.35 -5.82
N ALA A 23 19.32 35.53 -6.20
CA ALA A 23 18.21 34.94 -5.46
C ALA A 23 18.44 33.44 -5.37
N GLU A 24 18.46 32.93 -4.15
CA GLU A 24 18.57 31.50 -3.85
C GLU A 24 17.38 30.79 -4.48
N ALA A 25 17.63 29.78 -5.31
CA ALA A 25 16.59 28.95 -5.90
C ALA A 25 16.08 28.03 -4.78
N GLN A 26 15.00 28.46 -4.13
CA GLN A 26 14.39 27.73 -3.03
C GLN A 26 13.21 26.90 -3.53
N HIS A 27 13.33 25.58 -3.40
CA HIS A 27 12.28 24.62 -3.70
C HIS A 27 11.74 24.03 -2.39
N LYS A 28 10.42 24.08 -2.19
CA LYS A 28 9.76 23.56 -0.99
C LYS A 28 8.63 22.62 -1.39
N TYR A 29 8.62 21.42 -0.82
CA TYR A 29 7.65 20.38 -1.16
C TYR A 29 6.98 19.83 0.10
N ALA A 30 5.66 19.74 0.06
CA ALA A 30 4.85 19.02 1.03
C ALA A 30 4.34 17.76 0.35
N LEU A 31 4.69 16.60 0.93
CA LEU A 31 4.34 15.28 0.42
C LEU A 31 3.39 14.58 1.40
N GLN A 32 2.52 13.76 0.84
CA GLN A 32 1.59 12.94 1.60
C GLN A 32 1.33 11.65 0.85
N LEU A 33 1.23 10.57 1.60
CA LEU A 33 0.81 9.28 1.10
C LEU A 33 -0.12 8.66 2.14
N PHE A 34 -1.37 8.48 1.75
CA PHE A 34 -2.36 7.81 2.59
C PHE A 34 -2.37 6.34 2.26
N HIS A 35 -2.12 5.48 3.24
CA HIS A 35 -2.18 4.04 3.07
C HIS A 35 -3.58 3.55 3.41
N PHE A 36 -4.35 3.13 2.42
CA PHE A 36 -5.70 2.60 2.61
C PHE A 36 -5.75 1.10 2.41
N ASN A 37 -6.34 0.43 3.39
CA ASN A 37 -6.57 -1.00 3.43
C ASN A 37 -8.08 -1.27 3.51
N VAL A 38 -8.73 -1.55 2.36
CA VAL A 38 -10.14 -1.98 2.39
C VAL A 38 -10.36 -3.30 3.15
N GLN A 39 -9.30 -4.09 3.33
CA GLN A 39 -9.25 -5.34 4.07
C GLN A 39 -8.77 -5.16 5.52
N TYR A 40 -8.78 -3.93 6.09
CA TYR A 40 -8.32 -3.62 7.45
C TYR A 40 -8.96 -4.55 8.49
N VAL A 41 -10.21 -4.96 8.26
CA VAL A 41 -10.89 -6.02 9.02
C VAL A 41 -11.38 -7.09 8.05
N CYS A 42 -10.46 -7.85 7.47
CA CYS A 42 -10.80 -8.84 6.44
C CYS A 42 -11.79 -9.90 6.96
N GLY A 43 -12.90 -10.08 6.25
CA GLY A 43 -14.01 -10.95 6.68
C GLY A 43 -15.06 -10.26 7.56
N GLY A 44 -14.91 -8.96 7.83
CA GLY A 44 -15.80 -8.19 8.68
C GLY A 44 -15.55 -8.41 10.17
N THR A 45 -16.39 -7.85 11.01
CA THR A 45 -16.24 -7.85 12.48
C THR A 45 -17.00 -8.99 13.18
N LEU A 46 -17.54 -9.93 12.42
CA LEU A 46 -18.29 -11.08 12.96
C LEU A 46 -17.45 -11.90 13.97
N GLY A 47 -17.89 -11.92 15.22
CA GLY A 47 -17.23 -12.66 16.30
C GLY A 47 -15.93 -11.99 16.79
N TYR A 48 -15.72 -10.71 16.47
CA TYR A 48 -14.64 -9.90 17.04
C TYR A 48 -14.81 -9.74 18.55
N THR A 49 -16.05 -9.56 19.02
CA THR A 49 -16.36 -9.50 20.46
C THR A 49 -16.76 -10.87 21.03
N PRO A 50 -16.52 -11.15 22.32
CA PRO A 50 -16.81 -12.48 22.91
C PRO A 50 -18.28 -12.89 22.90
N ASN A 51 -19.21 -11.92 22.86
CA ASN A 51 -20.64 -12.16 22.81
C ASN A 51 -21.16 -11.62 21.48
N PRO A 52 -21.99 -12.35 20.72
CA PRO A 52 -22.58 -11.83 19.50
C PRO A 52 -23.32 -10.52 19.77
N LEU A 53 -22.97 -9.47 19.03
CA LEU A 53 -23.57 -8.16 19.08
C LEU A 53 -23.95 -7.82 17.64
N PRO A 54 -25.19 -8.04 17.21
CA PRO A 54 -25.60 -7.89 15.81
C PRO A 54 -25.25 -6.54 15.19
N GLU A 55 -25.21 -5.48 16.00
CA GLU A 55 -24.81 -4.14 15.61
C GLU A 55 -23.30 -3.97 15.36
N LEU A 56 -22.48 -4.86 15.93
CA LEU A 56 -21.02 -4.91 15.77
C LEU A 56 -20.56 -6.08 14.90
N ASP A 57 -21.39 -7.09 14.65
CA ASP A 57 -21.10 -8.26 13.83
C ASP A 57 -21.41 -7.96 12.35
N LEU A 58 -20.65 -7.05 11.76
CA LEU A 58 -20.80 -6.64 10.37
C LEU A 58 -20.07 -7.63 9.45
N ASP A 59 -20.66 -7.86 8.27
CA ASP A 59 -20.00 -8.66 7.24
C ASP A 59 -18.88 -7.87 6.54
N ASN A 60 -18.13 -8.59 5.71
CA ASN A 60 -16.99 -8.06 4.97
C ASN A 60 -17.38 -6.83 4.13
N ASP A 61 -18.41 -6.98 3.29
CA ASP A 61 -18.87 -5.93 2.38
C ASP A 61 -19.30 -4.66 3.12
N THR A 62 -19.97 -4.80 4.27
CA THR A 62 -20.38 -3.65 5.08
C THR A 62 -19.18 -2.89 5.66
N ILE A 63 -18.13 -3.59 6.10
CA ILE A 63 -16.91 -2.93 6.61
C ILE A 63 -16.13 -2.26 5.48
N GLU A 64 -15.95 -2.95 4.36
CA GLU A 64 -15.29 -2.38 3.17
C GLU A 64 -16.00 -1.10 2.71
N ASP A 65 -17.34 -1.11 2.64
CA ASP A 65 -18.12 0.08 2.27
C ASP A 65 -17.93 1.23 3.26
N ARG A 66 -17.88 0.94 4.56
CA ARG A 66 -17.62 1.97 5.58
C ARG A 66 -16.23 2.56 5.44
N ILE A 67 -15.20 1.75 5.21
CA ILE A 67 -13.83 2.26 4.96
C ILE A 67 -13.84 3.21 3.77
N ILE A 68 -14.57 2.86 2.70
CA ILE A 68 -14.68 3.71 1.52
C ILE A 68 -15.44 5.01 1.82
N THR A 69 -16.65 4.94 2.40
CA THR A 69 -17.53 6.11 2.51
C THR A 69 -17.21 7.02 3.69
N GLU A 70 -16.74 6.45 4.81
CA GLU A 70 -16.49 7.20 6.04
C GLU A 70 -15.03 7.69 6.13
N SER A 71 -14.12 7.13 5.33
CA SER A 71 -12.70 7.50 5.38
C SER A 71 -12.10 7.89 4.03
N PHE A 72 -12.07 6.97 3.06
CA PHE A 72 -11.40 7.22 1.79
C PHE A 72 -12.04 8.35 0.96
N GLU A 73 -13.36 8.33 0.75
CA GLU A 73 -14.07 9.34 -0.02
C GLU A 73 -13.91 10.76 0.56
N PRO A 74 -14.02 11.00 1.89
CA PRO A 74 -13.71 12.31 2.47
C PRO A 74 -12.32 12.87 2.13
N ILE A 75 -11.30 12.01 2.01
CA ILE A 75 -9.95 12.45 1.59
C ILE A 75 -9.95 12.82 0.10
N VAL A 76 -10.58 12.01 -0.76
CA VAL A 76 -10.73 12.34 -2.18
C VAL A 76 -11.49 13.68 -2.35
N ASP A 77 -12.56 13.89 -1.60
CA ASP A 77 -13.36 15.13 -1.57
C ASP A 77 -12.56 16.35 -1.12
N LEU A 78 -11.65 16.18 -0.16
CA LEU A 78 -10.74 17.24 0.26
C LEU A 78 -9.87 17.68 -0.91
N PHE A 79 -9.18 16.74 -1.56
CA PHE A 79 -8.29 17.10 -2.66
C PHE A 79 -9.08 17.61 -3.87
N GLU A 80 -10.27 17.10 -4.18
CA GLU A 80 -11.11 17.62 -5.28
C GLU A 80 -11.40 19.12 -5.15
N LYS A 81 -11.53 19.65 -3.92
CA LYS A 81 -11.75 21.08 -3.65
C LYS A 81 -10.51 21.95 -3.93
N HIS A 82 -9.32 21.35 -3.98
CA HIS A 82 -8.03 22.03 -4.13
C HIS A 82 -7.26 21.52 -5.36
N PRO A 83 -7.65 21.93 -6.58
CA PRO A 83 -7.11 21.38 -7.83
C PRO A 83 -5.61 21.61 -8.07
N THR A 84 -4.97 22.45 -7.26
CA THR A 84 -3.52 22.70 -7.29
C THR A 84 -2.72 21.75 -6.39
N TRP A 85 -3.37 21.02 -5.49
CA TRP A 85 -2.71 20.10 -4.56
C TRP A 85 -2.62 18.70 -5.17
N GLY A 86 -1.44 18.07 -5.05
CA GLY A 86 -1.24 16.65 -5.40
C GLY A 86 -1.32 15.74 -4.17
N VAL A 87 -1.75 14.48 -4.30
CA VAL A 87 -1.70 13.46 -3.23
C VAL A 87 -1.44 12.05 -3.76
N ASP A 88 -0.73 11.23 -2.99
CA ASP A 88 -0.61 9.78 -3.22
C ASP A 88 -1.61 9.02 -2.34
N LEU A 89 -2.35 8.09 -2.95
CA LEU A 89 -3.33 7.23 -2.29
C LEU A 89 -2.96 5.78 -2.55
N GLU A 90 -2.39 5.12 -1.55
CA GLU A 90 -2.06 3.70 -1.64
C GLU A 90 -3.30 2.90 -1.33
N MET A 91 -3.62 1.96 -2.21
CA MET A 91 -4.77 1.08 -2.07
C MET A 91 -4.57 -0.18 -2.91
N GLN A 92 -5.23 -1.27 -2.52
CA GLN A 92 -5.19 -2.51 -3.28
C GLN A 92 -6.02 -2.38 -4.56
N ALA A 93 -5.63 -3.10 -5.62
CA ALA A 93 -6.49 -3.18 -6.82
C ALA A 93 -7.89 -3.75 -6.49
N TYR A 94 -7.98 -4.59 -5.47
CA TYR A 94 -9.24 -5.10 -4.94
C TYR A 94 -10.17 -3.97 -4.47
N MET A 95 -9.64 -2.97 -3.77
CA MET A 95 -10.43 -1.80 -3.37
C MET A 95 -10.97 -1.05 -4.60
N LEU A 96 -10.19 -0.96 -5.68
CA LEU A 96 -10.67 -0.36 -6.93
C LEU A 96 -11.81 -1.16 -7.57
N ASP A 97 -11.74 -2.48 -7.57
CA ASP A 97 -12.85 -3.35 -7.99
C ASP A 97 -14.11 -3.14 -7.13
N VAL A 98 -13.95 -2.99 -5.81
CA VAL A 98 -15.05 -2.70 -4.88
C VAL A 98 -15.67 -1.33 -5.17
N ILE A 99 -14.85 -0.28 -5.32
CA ILE A 99 -15.30 1.07 -5.67
C ILE A 99 -16.03 1.06 -7.02
N ALA A 100 -15.49 0.40 -8.03
CA ALA A 100 -16.10 0.33 -9.35
C ALA A 100 -17.49 -0.33 -9.34
N TRP A 101 -17.66 -1.37 -8.51
CA TRP A 101 -18.95 -2.03 -8.35
C TRP A 101 -19.90 -1.16 -7.51
N ARG A 102 -19.53 -0.83 -6.28
CA ARG A 102 -20.46 -0.36 -5.24
C ARG A 102 -20.52 1.18 -5.15
N HIS A 103 -19.49 1.89 -5.59
CA HIS A 103 -19.33 3.34 -5.48
C HIS A 103 -18.95 4.02 -6.82
N PRO A 104 -19.73 3.85 -7.91
CA PRO A 104 -19.34 4.29 -9.25
C PRO A 104 -19.20 5.82 -9.42
N GLU A 105 -19.85 6.62 -8.57
CA GLU A 105 -19.68 8.07 -8.56
C GLU A 105 -18.28 8.46 -8.06
N LEU A 106 -17.78 7.76 -7.03
CA LEU A 106 -16.42 7.92 -6.55
C LEU A 106 -15.39 7.46 -7.59
N LEU A 107 -15.63 6.34 -8.29
CA LEU A 107 -14.75 5.94 -9.39
C LEU A 107 -14.64 7.05 -10.44
N SER A 108 -15.76 7.67 -10.81
CA SER A 108 -15.79 8.74 -11.82
C SER A 108 -14.97 9.96 -11.37
N LYS A 109 -15.04 10.29 -10.08
CA LYS A 109 -14.23 11.35 -9.44
C LYS A 109 -12.74 11.02 -9.50
N MET A 110 -12.36 9.81 -9.08
CA MET A 110 -10.97 9.33 -9.14
C MET A 110 -10.42 9.32 -10.56
N GLN A 111 -11.20 8.91 -11.56
CA GLN A 111 -10.80 8.98 -12.98
C GLN A 111 -10.46 10.40 -13.42
N ALA A 112 -11.30 11.38 -13.06
CA ALA A 112 -11.05 12.77 -13.43
C ALA A 112 -9.77 13.32 -12.77
N MET A 113 -9.57 13.01 -11.49
CA MET A 113 -8.44 13.52 -10.70
C MET A 113 -7.11 12.84 -11.06
N THR A 114 -7.11 11.55 -11.40
CA THR A 114 -5.90 10.85 -11.88
C THR A 114 -5.50 11.30 -13.27
N GLN A 115 -6.46 11.56 -14.17
CA GLN A 115 -6.18 12.06 -15.52
C GLN A 115 -5.61 13.48 -15.52
N SER A 116 -5.95 14.31 -14.53
CA SER A 116 -5.32 15.63 -14.33
C SER A 116 -3.96 15.54 -13.63
N GLY A 117 -3.56 14.36 -13.15
CA GLY A 117 -2.38 14.11 -12.34
C GLY A 117 -2.50 14.68 -10.93
N GLN A 118 -3.70 14.98 -10.45
CA GLN A 118 -3.93 15.51 -9.11
C GLN A 118 -3.77 14.44 -8.04
N ILE A 119 -4.21 13.22 -8.30
CA ILE A 119 -3.99 12.09 -7.41
C ILE A 119 -3.17 11.03 -8.14
N ASP A 120 -2.19 10.48 -7.45
CA ASP A 120 -1.47 9.29 -7.88
C ASP A 120 -1.99 8.12 -7.04
N ILE A 121 -2.51 7.08 -7.69
CA ILE A 121 -2.99 5.88 -7.00
C ILE A 121 -1.92 4.81 -7.10
N ASN A 122 -1.29 4.48 -5.98
CA ASN A 122 -0.26 3.47 -5.89
C ASN A 122 -0.84 2.14 -5.44
N SER A 123 -0.40 1.08 -6.11
CA SER A 123 -0.76 -0.29 -5.79
C SER A 123 0.33 -1.22 -6.27
N PHE A 124 0.73 -2.18 -5.43
CA PHE A 124 1.78 -3.14 -5.75
C PHE A 124 1.26 -4.57 -5.92
N HIS A 125 0.01 -4.80 -5.49
CA HIS A 125 -0.63 -6.11 -5.40
C HIS A 125 -2.16 -5.96 -5.44
N TYR A 126 -2.83 -6.99 -5.94
CA TYR A 126 -4.28 -7.00 -6.11
C TYR A 126 -5.00 -7.00 -4.76
N SER A 127 -4.50 -7.75 -3.77
CA SER A 127 -4.98 -7.75 -2.38
C SER A 127 -3.82 -7.35 -1.48
N ASP A 128 -4.06 -6.99 -0.22
CA ASP A 128 -3.05 -6.59 0.78
C ASP A 128 -2.18 -7.76 1.23
N GLN A 129 -1.52 -8.38 0.27
CA GLN A 129 -0.80 -9.62 0.44
C GLN A 129 0.44 -9.41 1.30
N LEU A 130 0.68 -10.39 2.18
CA LEU A 130 1.97 -10.56 2.83
C LEU A 130 2.98 -11.16 1.84
N PHE A 131 3.30 -10.44 0.75
CA PHE A 131 4.04 -10.98 -0.39
C PHE A 131 5.43 -11.51 -0.04
N ILE A 132 6.06 -10.99 1.02
CA ILE A 132 7.37 -11.49 1.50
C ILE A 132 7.30 -12.91 2.09
N ALA A 133 6.10 -13.40 2.44
CA ALA A 133 5.90 -14.72 3.05
C ALA A 133 5.45 -15.81 2.06
N TYR A 134 5.18 -15.45 0.80
CA TYR A 134 4.67 -16.33 -0.24
C TYR A 134 5.63 -16.42 -1.43
N PRO A 135 5.48 -17.43 -2.31
CA PRO A 135 6.30 -17.55 -3.50
C PRO A 135 6.18 -16.31 -4.38
N GLU A 136 7.27 -15.94 -5.02
CA GLU A 136 7.35 -14.75 -5.90
C GLU A 136 6.30 -14.75 -7.02
N GLU A 137 5.95 -15.93 -7.52
CA GLU A 137 4.93 -16.12 -8.56
C GLU A 137 3.57 -15.56 -8.15
N ASP A 138 3.22 -15.67 -6.86
CA ASP A 138 1.93 -15.20 -6.34
C ASP A 138 1.87 -13.67 -6.40
N TRP A 139 2.98 -13.01 -6.06
CA TRP A 139 3.10 -11.56 -6.20
C TRP A 139 3.08 -11.15 -7.67
N LYS A 140 3.82 -11.83 -8.55
CA LYS A 140 3.87 -11.49 -9.99
C LYS A 140 2.48 -11.50 -10.62
N ARG A 141 1.72 -12.56 -10.41
CA ARG A 141 0.36 -12.68 -10.96
C ARG A 141 -0.63 -11.72 -10.33
N SER A 142 -0.46 -11.45 -9.04
CA SER A 142 -1.23 -10.43 -8.36
C SER A 142 -0.93 -9.02 -8.91
N ASN A 143 0.34 -8.75 -9.23
CA ASN A 143 0.77 -7.51 -9.84
C ASN A 143 0.24 -7.39 -11.28
N GLU A 144 0.30 -8.46 -12.08
CA GLU A 144 -0.33 -8.51 -13.41
C GLU A 144 -1.83 -8.19 -13.32
N LEU A 145 -2.55 -8.84 -12.41
CA LEU A 145 -3.97 -8.54 -12.18
C LEU A 145 -4.20 -7.10 -11.68
N THR A 146 -3.26 -6.54 -10.92
CA THR A 146 -3.29 -5.12 -10.52
C THR A 146 -3.28 -4.22 -11.74
N HIS A 147 -2.32 -4.41 -12.65
CA HIS A 147 -2.26 -3.64 -13.90
C HIS A 147 -3.55 -3.79 -14.72
N GLU A 148 -4.08 -5.01 -14.85
CA GLU A 148 -5.32 -5.27 -15.58
C GLU A 148 -6.54 -4.56 -14.96
N VAL A 149 -6.66 -4.55 -13.63
CA VAL A 149 -7.77 -3.89 -12.92
C VAL A 149 -7.70 -2.38 -13.10
N PHE A 150 -6.51 -1.79 -12.98
CA PHE A 150 -6.31 -0.36 -13.20
C PHE A 150 -6.62 0.06 -14.64
N GLU A 151 -6.15 -0.72 -15.64
CA GLU A 151 -6.49 -0.50 -17.05
C GLU A 151 -7.99 -0.63 -17.30
N ARG A 152 -8.62 -1.69 -16.78
CA ARG A 152 -10.06 -1.97 -16.93
C ARG A 152 -10.92 -0.82 -16.43
N HIS A 153 -10.52 -0.19 -15.32
CA HIS A 153 -11.27 0.90 -14.70
C HIS A 153 -10.80 2.28 -15.13
N GLY A 154 -9.89 2.38 -16.11
CA GLY A 154 -9.45 3.67 -16.66
C GLY A 154 -8.72 4.56 -15.65
N ILE A 155 -8.06 3.96 -14.66
CA ILE A 155 -7.24 4.64 -13.66
C ILE A 155 -5.77 4.39 -13.99
N PRO A 156 -4.98 5.43 -14.27
CA PRO A 156 -3.53 5.31 -14.34
C PRO A 156 -2.95 4.79 -13.03
N LEU A 157 -2.21 3.68 -13.09
CA LEU A 157 -1.45 3.17 -11.96
C LEU A 157 -0.20 4.04 -11.76
N SER A 158 0.00 4.54 -10.54
CA SER A 158 1.19 5.32 -10.17
C SER A 158 2.47 4.49 -10.33
N ARG A 159 3.58 5.16 -10.63
CA ARG A 159 4.90 4.53 -10.69
C ARG A 159 5.61 4.58 -9.33
N SER A 160 5.02 5.28 -8.37
CA SER A 160 5.38 5.22 -6.96
C SER A 160 4.82 3.99 -6.27
N VAL A 161 5.63 3.39 -5.41
CA VAL A 161 5.26 2.22 -4.61
C VAL A 161 5.51 2.51 -3.13
N PHE A 162 4.43 2.40 -2.38
CA PHE A 162 4.41 2.07 -0.96
C PHE A 162 3.61 0.77 -0.87
N CYS A 163 4.02 -0.15 -0.01
CA CYS A 163 3.37 -1.45 0.09
C CYS A 163 2.55 -1.56 1.36
N GLN A 164 1.61 -2.50 1.37
CA GLN A 164 0.94 -2.93 2.58
C GLN A 164 1.93 -3.21 3.71
N GLU A 165 1.66 -2.68 4.90
CA GLU A 165 2.53 -2.74 6.08
C GLU A 165 3.94 -2.19 5.84
N GLY A 166 4.11 -1.34 4.82
CA GLY A 166 5.41 -0.94 4.26
C GLY A 166 6.37 -2.11 4.09
N GLN A 167 5.85 -3.26 3.65
CA GLN A 167 6.65 -4.44 3.36
C GLN A 167 7.76 -4.09 2.38
N SER A 168 8.94 -4.58 2.69
CA SER A 168 10.14 -4.32 1.93
C SER A 168 11.00 -5.56 1.84
N ALA A 169 11.67 -5.70 0.70
CA ALA A 169 12.57 -6.79 0.42
C ALA A 169 13.82 -6.28 -0.31
N THR A 170 14.94 -6.95 -0.09
CA THR A 170 16.22 -6.68 -0.79
C THR A 170 16.11 -6.74 -2.32
N THR A 171 15.18 -7.52 -2.86
CA THR A 171 14.91 -7.64 -4.30
C THR A 171 13.84 -6.68 -4.82
N MET A 172 13.21 -5.89 -3.96
CA MET A 172 12.02 -5.09 -4.30
C MET A 172 12.28 -4.11 -5.44
N ALA A 173 13.41 -3.40 -5.43
CA ALA A 173 13.72 -2.45 -6.50
C ALA A 173 13.88 -3.13 -7.87
N GLN A 174 14.52 -4.30 -7.93
CA GLN A 174 14.60 -5.08 -9.18
C GLN A 174 13.21 -5.47 -9.67
N ARG A 175 12.34 -5.93 -8.77
CA ARG A 175 10.97 -6.34 -9.10
C ARG A 175 10.10 -5.16 -9.54
N MET A 176 10.29 -4.00 -8.91
CA MET A 176 9.66 -2.74 -9.31
C MET A 176 10.05 -2.34 -10.73
N GLU A 177 11.34 -2.42 -11.07
CA GLU A 177 11.83 -2.11 -12.42
C GLU A 177 11.23 -3.05 -13.46
N GLU A 178 11.22 -4.37 -13.18
CA GLU A 178 10.62 -5.38 -14.05
C GLU A 178 9.12 -5.15 -14.30
N ALA A 179 8.40 -4.60 -13.32
CA ALA A 179 6.97 -4.29 -13.40
C ALA A 179 6.66 -2.84 -13.85
N GLY A 180 7.69 -2.03 -14.17
CA GLY A 180 7.50 -0.68 -14.72
C GLY A 180 7.30 0.46 -13.70
N TYR A 181 7.48 0.17 -12.41
CA TYR A 181 7.53 1.19 -11.35
C TYR A 181 8.87 1.95 -11.39
N ALA A 182 8.92 3.11 -10.74
CA ALA A 182 10.06 4.02 -10.80
C ALA A 182 10.49 4.58 -9.45
N THR A 183 9.56 4.68 -8.50
CA THR A 183 9.79 5.38 -7.25
C THR A 183 9.40 4.51 -6.06
N MET A 184 10.30 4.36 -5.11
CA MET A 184 10.10 3.62 -3.87
C MET A 184 9.93 4.61 -2.71
N VAL A 185 8.82 4.49 -1.98
CA VAL A 185 8.60 5.24 -0.74
C VAL A 185 9.01 4.37 0.43
N TRP A 186 10.21 4.60 0.97
CA TRP A 186 10.77 3.78 2.04
C TRP A 186 10.35 4.31 3.42
N PRO A 187 9.71 3.51 4.30
CA PRO A 187 9.16 4.03 5.55
C PRO A 187 10.23 4.55 6.54
N LYS A 188 10.01 5.74 7.12
CA LYS A 188 10.95 6.36 8.09
C LYS A 188 11.28 5.47 9.29
N ASN A 189 10.31 4.72 9.77
CA ASN A 189 10.42 3.93 10.99
C ASN A 189 11.25 2.67 10.73
N LEU A 190 11.10 2.06 9.55
CA LEU A 190 11.99 1.00 9.07
C LEU A 190 13.42 1.52 8.81
N TRP A 191 13.56 2.66 8.15
CA TRP A 191 14.86 3.30 7.96
C TRP A 191 15.59 3.53 9.29
N THR A 192 14.89 4.13 10.26
CA THR A 192 15.45 4.44 11.58
C THR A 192 15.82 3.17 12.32
N TYR A 193 15.03 2.10 12.17
CA TYR A 193 15.37 0.80 12.74
C TYR A 193 16.67 0.22 12.14
N GLN A 194 16.86 0.32 10.83
CA GLN A 194 18.02 -0.25 10.13
C GLN A 194 19.29 0.60 10.23
N HIS A 195 19.14 1.92 10.31
CA HIS A 195 20.25 2.88 10.12
C HIS A 195 20.36 3.95 11.21
N GLY A 196 19.49 3.93 12.23
CA GLY A 196 19.42 4.94 13.27
C GLY A 196 18.98 6.31 12.72
N ASP A 197 19.47 7.39 13.34
CA ASP A 197 19.07 8.76 13.01
C ASP A 197 19.76 9.34 11.76
N LEU A 198 20.18 8.48 10.81
CA LEU A 198 20.84 8.93 9.58
C LEU A 198 19.92 9.94 8.86
N PRO A 199 20.38 11.18 8.59
CA PRO A 199 19.59 12.21 7.94
C PRO A 199 19.02 11.73 6.61
N ALA A 200 17.87 12.28 6.22
CA ALA A 200 17.31 11.99 4.92
C ALA A 200 17.89 12.93 3.86
N GLU A 201 18.30 12.35 2.74
CA GLU A 201 18.58 13.08 1.51
C GLU A 201 17.26 13.37 0.78
N PRO A 202 17.17 14.43 -0.05
CA PRO A 202 15.98 14.71 -0.83
C PRO A 202 15.61 13.56 -1.77
N LEU A 203 16.62 12.90 -2.34
CA LEU A 203 16.41 11.82 -3.28
C LEU A 203 17.58 10.84 -3.26
N TYR A 204 17.24 9.56 -3.30
CA TYR A 204 18.20 8.47 -3.48
C TYR A 204 17.98 7.78 -4.82
N SER A 205 19.02 7.10 -5.31
CA SER A 205 18.96 6.19 -6.45
C SER A 205 19.46 4.81 -6.04
N PHE A 206 18.67 3.80 -6.37
CA PHE A 206 18.95 2.38 -6.23
C PHE A 206 18.84 1.71 -7.60
N GLY A 207 19.93 1.76 -8.37
CA GLY A 207 19.86 1.45 -9.80
C GLY A 207 18.96 2.47 -10.53
N ASP A 208 18.03 1.99 -11.34
CA ASP A 208 17.08 2.83 -12.08
C ASP A 208 15.84 3.23 -11.25
N ILE A 209 15.70 2.68 -10.04
CA ILE A 209 14.66 3.06 -9.08
C ILE A 209 15.13 4.25 -8.24
N HIS A 210 14.26 5.25 -8.13
CA HIS A 210 14.45 6.36 -7.20
C HIS A 210 13.80 6.03 -5.86
N MET A 211 14.34 6.57 -4.77
CA MET A 211 13.80 6.33 -3.45
C MET A 211 13.69 7.63 -2.66
N VAL A 212 12.55 7.81 -2.00
CA VAL A 212 12.31 8.84 -1.00
C VAL A 212 12.07 8.20 0.36
N GLN A 213 12.41 8.89 1.43
CA GLN A 213 12.13 8.42 2.78
C GLN A 213 10.75 8.90 3.22
N GLY A 214 9.76 8.02 3.06
CA GLY A 214 8.38 8.23 3.45
C GLY A 214 8.26 8.68 4.91
N GLY A 215 7.59 9.81 5.13
CA GLY A 215 7.31 10.38 6.44
C GLY A 215 8.50 11.04 7.15
N LYS A 216 9.68 11.10 6.51
CA LYS A 216 10.87 11.79 7.03
C LYS A 216 11.24 12.95 6.10
N GLY A 217 11.08 14.17 6.59
CA GLY A 217 11.50 15.38 5.86
C GLY A 217 13.01 15.45 5.65
N SER A 218 13.42 16.26 4.67
CA SER A 218 14.82 16.53 4.36
C SER A 218 15.07 18.02 4.14
N SER A 219 16.32 18.44 4.34
CA SER A 219 16.79 19.78 4.02
C SER A 219 18.14 19.65 3.33
N TYR A 220 18.24 20.26 2.16
CA TYR A 220 19.41 20.18 1.29
C TYR A 220 19.83 21.56 0.84
N ASP A 221 21.13 21.79 0.83
CA ASP A 221 21.82 22.99 0.37
C ASP A 221 23.07 22.53 -0.38
N ASP A 222 23.17 22.87 -1.66
CA ASP A 222 24.32 22.51 -2.50
C ASP A 222 25.54 23.42 -2.30
N GLY A 223 25.40 24.47 -1.48
CA GLY A 223 26.39 25.50 -1.23
C GLY A 223 26.57 26.53 -2.36
N ASN A 224 25.79 26.42 -3.44
CA ASN A 224 25.83 27.31 -4.61
C ASN A 224 24.48 28.01 -4.87
N GLY A 225 23.59 28.00 -3.88
CA GLY A 225 22.33 28.75 -3.89
C GLY A 225 21.12 27.94 -4.36
N LEU A 226 21.22 26.61 -4.45
CA LEU A 226 20.07 25.71 -4.54
C LEU A 226 19.73 25.18 -3.15
N THR A 227 18.48 25.39 -2.72
CA THR A 227 17.96 24.76 -1.50
C THR A 227 16.69 23.96 -1.80
N ILE A 228 16.59 22.78 -1.17
CA ILE A 228 15.42 21.92 -1.23
C ILE A 228 14.98 21.61 0.19
N GLU A 229 13.71 21.89 0.48
CA GLU A 229 13.06 21.61 1.75
C GLU A 229 11.88 20.65 1.49
N VAL A 230 11.86 19.52 2.18
CA VAL A 230 10.81 18.52 2.06
C VAL A 230 10.19 18.27 3.41
N THR A 231 8.87 18.39 3.48
CA THR A 231 8.08 17.99 4.64
C THR A 231 7.08 16.91 4.25
N TRP A 232 6.76 16.03 5.20
CA TRP A 232 5.69 15.06 5.06
C TRP A 232 4.54 15.47 5.97
N THR A 233 3.35 15.64 5.40
CA THR A 233 2.15 15.99 6.17
C THR A 233 1.39 14.75 6.60
N PHE A 234 1.51 13.65 5.82
CA PHE A 234 0.91 12.37 6.16
C PHE A 234 1.72 11.20 5.58
N LEU A 235 1.94 10.18 6.40
CA LEU A 235 2.33 8.83 5.99
C LEU A 235 1.94 7.89 7.13
N ASP A 236 0.72 7.41 7.09
CA ASP A 236 0.12 6.52 8.07
C ASP A 236 -1.12 5.83 7.47
N ASP A 237 -1.83 5.07 8.29
CA ASP A 237 -3.12 4.46 7.94
C ASP A 237 -4.14 5.56 7.59
N GLY A 238 -4.55 5.61 6.33
CA GLY A 238 -5.47 6.58 5.78
C GLY A 238 -6.87 6.49 6.38
N GLU A 239 -7.26 5.29 6.84
CA GLU A 239 -8.53 5.02 7.52
C GLU A 239 -8.77 5.98 8.67
N LEU A 240 -7.70 6.40 9.35
CA LEU A 240 -7.73 7.09 10.63
C LEU A 240 -7.86 8.61 10.52
N LEU A 241 -7.38 9.22 9.43
CA LEU A 241 -7.38 10.69 9.33
C LEU A 241 -8.80 11.26 9.28
N ALA A 242 -9.62 10.76 8.36
CA ALA A 242 -10.98 11.25 8.17
C ALA A 242 -11.97 10.79 9.25
N THR A 243 -11.57 9.90 10.16
CA THR A 243 -12.44 9.30 11.17
C THR A 243 -12.06 9.68 12.60
N GLY A 244 -11.17 10.68 12.77
CA GLY A 244 -10.76 11.15 14.09
C GLY A 244 -9.97 10.12 14.89
N ASP A 245 -9.08 9.38 14.21
CA ASP A 245 -8.22 8.33 14.80
C ASP A 245 -9.00 7.09 15.30
N ILE A 246 -10.16 6.82 14.70
CA ILE A 246 -10.97 5.63 15.00
C ILE A 246 -10.71 4.55 13.95
N ASN A 247 -10.43 3.33 14.38
CA ASN A 247 -10.20 2.20 13.47
C ASN A 247 -11.50 1.42 13.16
N PRO A 248 -11.57 0.73 12.01
CA PRO A 248 -12.79 0.06 11.54
C PRO A 248 -13.21 -1.17 12.37
N TYR A 249 -12.42 -1.61 13.36
CA TYR A 249 -12.87 -2.63 14.31
C TYR A 249 -13.99 -2.13 15.25
N PHE A 250 -14.21 -0.81 15.33
CA PHE A 250 -15.27 -0.18 16.12
C PHE A 250 -16.31 0.49 15.19
N PRO A 251 -17.11 -0.29 14.44
CA PRO A 251 -17.98 0.24 13.39
C PRO A 251 -19.05 1.21 13.91
N GLU A 252 -19.40 1.17 15.19
CA GLU A 252 -20.31 2.11 15.84
C GLU A 252 -19.69 3.46 16.20
N LEU A 253 -18.37 3.61 16.00
CA LEU A 253 -17.61 4.84 16.19
C LEU A 253 -16.90 5.28 14.91
N PHE A 254 -16.70 4.37 13.95
CA PHE A 254 -16.03 4.64 12.67
C PHE A 254 -16.96 5.38 11.70
N PHE A 255 -16.91 6.71 11.75
CA PHE A 255 -17.65 7.61 10.87
C PHE A 255 -16.77 8.80 10.49
N HIS A 256 -17.08 9.44 9.36
CA HIS A 256 -16.41 10.66 8.94
C HIS A 256 -16.53 11.75 10.00
N ASP A 257 -15.38 12.21 10.49
CA ASP A 257 -15.20 13.37 11.34
C ASP A 257 -14.78 14.59 10.47
N PRO A 258 -15.74 15.50 10.16
CA PRO A 258 -15.44 16.67 9.34
C PRO A 258 -14.49 17.67 10.03
N GLU A 259 -14.38 17.65 11.36
CA GLU A 259 -13.43 18.51 12.07
C GLU A 259 -12.00 18.02 11.83
N ALA A 260 -11.77 16.70 11.87
CA ALA A 260 -10.45 16.10 11.59
C ALA A 260 -9.97 16.42 10.17
N VAL A 261 -10.85 16.30 9.16
CA VAL A 261 -10.53 16.66 7.77
C VAL A 261 -10.24 18.16 7.63
N ALA A 262 -11.02 19.02 8.28
CA ALA A 262 -10.81 20.47 8.24
C ALA A 262 -9.51 20.90 8.94
N GLU A 263 -9.12 20.23 10.02
CA GLU A 263 -7.84 20.46 10.69
C GLU A 263 -6.66 20.10 9.78
N TYR A 264 -6.74 18.98 9.06
CA TYR A 264 -5.72 18.61 8.09
C TYR A 264 -5.68 19.56 6.89
N GLU A 265 -6.84 19.97 6.36
CA GLU A 265 -6.95 20.98 5.31
C GLU A 265 -6.26 22.28 5.71
N ALA A 266 -6.48 22.77 6.94
CA ALA A 266 -5.84 23.97 7.45
C ALA A 266 -4.31 23.85 7.50
N GLN A 267 -3.78 22.68 7.87
CA GLN A 267 -2.33 22.44 7.86
C GLN A 267 -1.73 22.54 6.44
N LEU A 268 -2.43 21.99 5.45
CA LEU A 268 -2.01 22.09 4.05
C LEU A 268 -2.07 23.55 3.56
N MET A 269 -3.15 24.28 3.84
CA MET A 269 -3.26 25.70 3.50
C MET A 269 -2.13 26.54 4.12
N ASP A 270 -1.76 26.25 5.37
CA ASP A 270 -0.66 26.94 6.05
C ASP A 270 0.70 26.65 5.38
N LEU A 271 0.93 25.43 4.89
CA LEU A 271 2.15 25.08 4.14
C LEU A 271 2.18 25.76 2.78
N GLU A 272 1.07 25.76 2.05
CA GLU A 272 0.95 26.49 0.78
C GLU A 272 1.24 27.99 0.98
N ALA A 273 0.70 28.60 2.05
CA ALA A 273 0.97 29.99 2.41
C ALA A 273 2.45 30.26 2.76
N GLN A 274 3.19 29.24 3.20
CA GLN A 274 4.63 29.28 3.45
C GLN A 274 5.48 29.03 2.20
N GLY A 275 4.85 28.86 1.04
CA GLY A 275 5.49 28.66 -0.26
C GLY A 275 5.82 27.20 -0.57
N TYR A 276 5.23 26.25 0.16
CA TYR A 276 5.35 24.82 -0.18
C TYR A 276 4.47 24.48 -1.38
N THR A 277 5.01 23.68 -2.29
CA THR A 277 4.24 23.00 -3.32
C THR A 277 3.72 21.69 -2.74
N ILE A 278 2.39 21.57 -2.63
CA ILE A 278 1.72 20.34 -2.20
C ILE A 278 1.59 19.45 -3.43
N THR A 279 2.32 18.34 -3.48
CA THR A 279 2.47 17.54 -4.71
C THR A 279 2.51 16.05 -4.43
N THR A 280 2.30 15.26 -5.48
CA THR A 280 2.54 13.81 -5.45
C THR A 280 4.03 13.49 -5.42
N VAL A 281 4.36 12.30 -4.94
CA VAL A 281 5.72 11.78 -4.84
C VAL A 281 6.37 11.67 -6.23
N ASP A 282 5.65 11.17 -7.24
CA ASP A 282 6.21 11.04 -8.60
C ASP A 282 6.56 12.41 -9.19
N LYS A 283 5.68 13.42 -9.06
CA LYS A 283 5.98 14.80 -9.51
C LYS A 283 7.20 15.38 -8.80
N TYR A 284 7.29 15.17 -7.49
CA TYR A 284 8.44 15.58 -6.69
C TYR A 284 9.74 14.93 -7.19
N VAL A 285 9.74 13.62 -7.40
CA VAL A 285 10.92 12.89 -7.88
C VAL A 285 11.33 13.32 -9.28
N GLU A 286 10.36 13.49 -10.20
CA GLU A 286 10.61 13.94 -11.56
C GLU A 286 11.25 15.34 -11.61
N GLU A 287 10.86 16.24 -10.71
CA GLU A 287 11.48 17.57 -10.60
C GLU A 287 12.86 17.48 -9.96
N VAL A 288 12.97 16.88 -8.76
CA VAL A 288 14.20 16.89 -7.96
C VAL A 288 15.35 16.15 -8.65
N LYS A 289 15.09 15.07 -9.40
CA LYS A 289 16.15 14.37 -10.15
C LYS A 289 16.79 15.24 -11.24
N THR A 290 16.18 16.34 -11.64
CA THR A 290 16.76 17.31 -12.58
C THR A 290 17.58 18.40 -11.88
N LEU A 291 17.39 18.57 -10.57
CA LEU A 291 18.04 19.59 -9.74
C LEU A 291 19.31 19.07 -9.07
N ILE A 292 19.33 17.79 -8.66
CA ILE A 292 20.43 17.19 -7.90
C ILE A 292 20.88 15.86 -8.49
N THR A 293 22.07 15.41 -8.09
CA THR A 293 22.47 14.01 -8.24
C THR A 293 21.92 13.21 -7.05
N PRO A 294 21.05 12.20 -7.27
CA PRO A 294 20.52 11.39 -6.17
C PRO A 294 21.64 10.70 -5.38
N ALA A 295 21.47 10.62 -4.06
CA ALA A 295 22.38 9.91 -3.18
C ALA A 295 22.27 8.38 -3.33
N THR A 296 23.31 7.65 -2.96
CA THR A 296 23.22 6.18 -2.85
C THR A 296 22.69 5.84 -1.46
N PRO A 297 21.59 5.06 -1.33
CA PRO A 297 21.10 4.67 -0.03
C PRO A 297 22.04 3.64 0.62
N PRO A 298 22.09 3.56 1.96
CA PRO A 298 22.68 2.42 2.65
C PRO A 298 21.95 1.11 2.27
N PRO A 299 22.53 -0.06 2.59
CA PRO A 299 21.89 -1.34 2.28
C PRO A 299 20.51 -1.46 2.92
N LEU A 300 19.49 -1.62 2.08
CA LEU A 300 18.11 -1.82 2.49
C LEU A 300 17.89 -3.30 2.85
N LEU A 301 17.32 -3.57 4.02
CA LEU A 301 17.03 -4.94 4.47
C LEU A 301 15.52 -5.20 4.44
N ASP A 302 15.16 -6.49 4.39
CA ASP A 302 13.78 -6.91 4.50
C ASP A 302 13.16 -6.42 5.81
N GLY A 303 11.91 -5.99 5.74
CA GLY A 303 11.23 -5.43 6.89
C GLY A 303 9.87 -4.86 6.56
N THR A 304 9.29 -4.19 7.54
CA THR A 304 7.98 -3.54 7.46
C THR A 304 8.06 -2.17 8.09
N TRP A 305 7.09 -1.31 7.81
CA TRP A 305 7.19 0.10 8.18
C TRP A 305 7.34 0.37 9.67
N GLN A 306 6.78 -0.46 10.54
CA GLN A 306 6.65 -0.19 11.97
C GLN A 306 7.32 -1.28 12.83
N PRO A 307 8.62 -1.58 12.64
CA PRO A 307 9.23 -2.81 13.15
C PRO A 307 9.25 -2.90 14.69
N ASN A 308 9.27 -1.75 15.40
CA ASN A 308 9.29 -1.73 16.86
C ASN A 308 7.91 -1.94 17.50
N SER A 309 6.83 -1.45 16.89
CA SER A 309 5.47 -1.61 17.42
C SER A 309 4.82 -2.91 16.95
N THR A 310 5.13 -3.34 15.72
CA THR A 310 4.57 -4.54 15.09
C THR A 310 5.43 -5.78 15.31
N GLY A 311 6.56 -5.67 16.02
CA GLY A 311 7.52 -6.78 16.18
C GLY A 311 8.29 -7.14 14.90
N GLY A 312 8.15 -6.34 13.84
CA GLY A 312 8.86 -6.54 12.58
C GLY A 312 8.57 -7.90 11.96
N VAL A 313 9.47 -8.36 11.09
CA VAL A 313 9.37 -9.66 10.38
C VAL A 313 9.05 -10.83 11.32
N GLN A 314 9.39 -10.73 12.61
CA GLN A 314 9.08 -11.76 13.60
C GLN A 314 7.57 -12.07 13.71
N ARG A 315 6.68 -11.07 13.72
CA ARG A 315 5.23 -11.34 13.82
C ARG A 315 4.74 -12.10 12.60
N TRP A 316 5.12 -11.66 11.42
CA TRP A 316 4.82 -12.35 10.16
C TRP A 316 5.56 -13.67 9.97
N MET A 317 6.47 -14.06 10.88
CA MET A 317 7.06 -15.40 10.98
C MET A 317 6.38 -16.28 12.06
N GLY A 318 5.25 -15.86 12.62
CA GLY A 318 4.49 -16.60 13.66
C GLY A 318 4.83 -16.19 15.08
N GLY A 319 5.31 -14.96 15.26
CA GLY A 319 5.47 -14.35 16.58
C GLY A 319 4.09 -14.06 17.19
N LYS A 320 3.92 -14.41 18.47
CA LYS A 320 2.62 -14.27 19.16
C LYS A 320 2.18 -12.82 19.32
N GLY A 321 0.91 -12.55 19.08
CA GLY A 321 0.26 -11.26 19.30
C GLY A 321 -0.83 -11.24 20.34
N LEU A 322 -1.74 -10.27 20.20
CA LEU A 322 -2.79 -9.99 21.17
C LEU A 322 -3.74 -11.19 21.31
N PHE A 323 -4.04 -11.86 20.19
CA PHE A 323 -4.95 -12.99 20.12
C PHE A 323 -4.22 -14.34 20.10
N PHE A 324 -3.05 -14.45 20.74
CA PHE A 324 -2.17 -15.63 20.70
C PHE A 324 -2.81 -16.99 21.04
N GLN A 325 -3.97 -17.02 21.70
CA GLN A 325 -4.70 -18.27 21.96
C GLN A 325 -5.50 -18.78 20.76
N GLN A 326 -5.80 -17.87 19.83
CA GLN A 326 -6.60 -18.11 18.63
C GLN A 326 -5.78 -17.97 17.35
N GLU A 327 -4.59 -17.38 17.41
CA GLU A 327 -3.65 -17.24 16.29
C GLU A 327 -3.35 -18.57 15.61
N ARG A 328 -3.32 -18.53 14.27
CA ARG A 328 -3.10 -19.69 13.40
C ARG A 328 -2.18 -19.38 12.23
N ASP A 329 -1.23 -18.45 12.37
CA ASP A 329 -0.34 -18.00 11.28
C ASP A 329 0.32 -19.17 10.53
N ASN A 330 0.85 -20.15 11.26
CA ASN A 330 1.46 -21.34 10.63
C ASN A 330 0.46 -22.11 9.77
N HIS A 331 -0.79 -22.22 10.20
CA HIS A 331 -1.84 -22.90 9.46
C HIS A 331 -2.28 -22.10 8.24
N VAL A 332 -2.46 -20.78 8.38
CA VAL A 332 -2.78 -19.87 7.27
C VAL A 332 -1.69 -19.96 6.19
N ARG A 333 -0.42 -19.78 6.58
CA ARG A 333 0.72 -19.91 5.65
C ARG A 333 0.83 -21.30 5.02
N THR A 334 0.58 -22.36 5.79
CA THR A 334 0.63 -23.74 5.26
C THR A 334 -0.44 -23.97 4.19
N ILE A 335 -1.67 -23.52 4.44
CA ILE A 335 -2.74 -23.64 3.46
C ILE A 335 -2.44 -22.79 2.23
N GLY A 336 -1.91 -21.57 2.39
CA GLY A 336 -1.54 -20.71 1.26
C GLY A 336 -0.50 -21.34 0.36
N GLN A 337 0.55 -21.92 0.96
CA GLN A 337 1.58 -22.67 0.23
C GLN A 337 1.04 -23.93 -0.45
N GLN A 338 0.07 -24.62 0.15
CA GLN A 338 -0.59 -25.77 -0.48
C GLN A 338 -1.46 -25.33 -1.66
N ALA A 339 -2.25 -24.27 -1.51
CA ALA A 339 -3.11 -23.73 -2.55
C ALA A 339 -2.29 -23.24 -3.75
N HIS A 340 -1.19 -22.51 -3.53
CA HIS A 340 -0.23 -22.13 -4.58
C HIS A 340 0.23 -23.36 -5.39
N ARG A 341 0.73 -24.40 -4.71
CA ARG A 341 1.25 -25.60 -5.38
C ARG A 341 0.19 -26.29 -6.22
N GLU A 342 -1.03 -26.39 -5.70
CA GLU A 342 -2.15 -27.02 -6.41
C GLU A 342 -2.56 -26.18 -7.64
N LEU A 343 -2.50 -24.85 -7.56
CA LEU A 343 -2.78 -23.97 -8.70
C LEU A 343 -1.75 -24.12 -9.82
N VAL A 344 -0.46 -24.09 -9.48
CA VAL A 344 0.62 -24.31 -10.45
C VAL A 344 0.48 -25.69 -11.13
N VAL A 345 0.12 -26.72 -10.37
CA VAL A 345 -0.15 -28.05 -10.92
C VAL A 345 -1.38 -28.05 -11.82
N ALA A 346 -2.46 -27.36 -11.44
CA ALA A 346 -3.70 -27.30 -12.23
C ALA A 346 -3.52 -26.59 -13.59
N GLU A 347 -2.70 -25.54 -13.63
CA GLU A 347 -2.31 -24.87 -14.88
C GLU A 347 -1.52 -25.79 -15.79
N LEU A 348 -0.49 -26.43 -15.24
CA LEU A 348 0.33 -27.37 -16.00
C LEU A 348 -0.52 -28.54 -16.54
N ALA A 349 -1.39 -29.07 -15.69
CA ALA A 349 -2.31 -30.16 -16.02
C ALA A 349 -3.24 -29.78 -17.17
N SER A 350 -4.00 -28.69 -17.03
CA SER A 350 -4.96 -28.24 -18.03
C SER A 350 -4.30 -27.91 -19.38
N SER A 351 -3.12 -27.27 -19.35
CA SER A 351 -2.31 -27.01 -20.54
C SER A 351 -1.91 -28.30 -21.26
N ASN A 352 -1.42 -29.31 -20.54
CA ASN A 352 -1.05 -30.61 -21.12
C ASN A 352 -2.23 -31.40 -21.70
N ALA A 353 -3.42 -31.26 -21.11
CA ALA A 353 -4.64 -31.89 -21.64
C ALA A 353 -5.32 -31.08 -22.75
N GLY A 354 -4.87 -29.86 -23.03
CA GLY A 354 -5.54 -28.95 -23.97
C GLY A 354 -6.94 -28.53 -23.49
N ILE A 355 -7.16 -28.48 -22.17
CA ILE A 355 -8.40 -27.99 -21.55
C ILE A 355 -8.27 -26.48 -21.34
N ASP A 356 -9.23 -25.70 -21.82
CA ASP A 356 -9.31 -24.27 -21.51
C ASP A 356 -9.93 -24.06 -20.12
N ALA A 357 -9.07 -23.98 -19.10
CA ALA A 357 -9.45 -23.76 -17.71
C ALA A 357 -9.17 -22.34 -17.20
N ARG A 358 -8.84 -21.39 -18.10
CA ARG A 358 -8.34 -20.06 -17.74
C ARG A 358 -9.27 -19.31 -16.77
N GLU A 359 -10.55 -19.18 -17.10
CA GLU A 359 -11.51 -18.47 -16.25
C GLU A 359 -11.59 -19.04 -14.82
N LYS A 360 -11.56 -20.37 -14.67
CA LYS A 360 -11.57 -21.03 -13.36
C LYS A 360 -10.27 -20.76 -12.59
N LEU A 361 -9.13 -20.84 -13.27
CA LEU A 361 -7.81 -20.65 -12.68
C LEU A 361 -7.55 -19.20 -12.28
N ASP A 362 -7.97 -18.24 -13.10
CA ASP A 362 -7.91 -16.81 -12.79
C ASP A 362 -8.75 -16.49 -11.53
N ALA A 363 -9.95 -17.05 -11.44
CA ALA A 363 -10.79 -16.94 -10.24
C ALA A 363 -10.12 -17.56 -9.00
N ALA A 364 -9.42 -18.69 -9.17
CA ALA A 364 -8.73 -19.35 -8.06
C ALA A 364 -7.46 -18.63 -7.62
N TRP A 365 -6.71 -18.02 -8.54
CA TRP A 365 -5.60 -17.12 -8.23
C TRP A 365 -6.09 -15.88 -7.46
N ARG A 366 -7.20 -15.28 -7.89
CA ARG A 366 -7.83 -14.18 -7.14
C ARG A 366 -8.16 -14.59 -5.70
N MET A 367 -8.72 -15.79 -5.50
CA MET A 367 -8.97 -16.34 -4.17
C MET A 367 -7.67 -16.56 -3.38
N LEU A 368 -6.60 -17.03 -4.01
CA LEU A 368 -5.30 -17.14 -3.35
C LEU A 368 -4.82 -15.78 -2.85
N PHE A 369 -4.87 -14.74 -3.69
CA PHE A 369 -4.41 -13.39 -3.33
C PHE A 369 -5.19 -12.82 -2.16
N LEU A 370 -6.53 -12.91 -2.20
CA LEU A 370 -7.40 -12.50 -1.08
C LEU A 370 -7.06 -13.26 0.21
N GLY A 371 -6.78 -14.56 0.09
CA GLY A 371 -6.41 -15.38 1.23
C GLY A 371 -5.08 -14.96 1.87
N GLN A 372 -4.13 -14.47 1.08
CA GLN A 372 -2.78 -14.10 1.49
C GLN A 372 -2.68 -12.73 2.17
N VAL A 373 -3.80 -12.07 2.44
CA VAL A 373 -3.87 -10.79 3.14
C VAL A 373 -3.08 -10.80 4.46
N THR A 374 -2.38 -9.71 4.76
CA THR A 374 -1.58 -9.53 5.98
C THR A 374 -2.40 -9.71 7.25
N ASP A 375 -3.64 -9.23 7.28
CA ASP A 375 -4.49 -9.31 8.47
C ASP A 375 -4.95 -10.73 8.80
N ALA A 376 -4.92 -11.67 7.84
CA ALA A 376 -5.18 -13.08 8.12
C ALA A 376 -4.02 -13.78 8.85
N SER A 377 -2.82 -13.18 8.86
CA SER A 377 -1.64 -13.68 9.58
C SER A 377 -0.61 -12.60 9.86
N GLY A 378 -0.25 -12.33 11.11
CA GLY A 378 0.76 -11.31 11.39
C GLY A 378 0.58 -10.64 12.74
N ILE A 379 0.30 -9.33 12.72
CA ILE A 379 0.41 -8.49 13.91
C ILE A 379 -0.55 -8.97 15.00
N ASN A 380 -1.86 -8.98 14.75
CA ASN A 380 -2.88 -9.41 15.71
C ASN A 380 -4.11 -10.01 15.01
N PRO A 381 -3.97 -11.10 14.24
CA PRO A 381 -5.10 -11.67 13.51
C PRO A 381 -6.12 -12.25 14.50
N PHE A 382 -7.36 -11.75 14.49
CA PHE A 382 -8.43 -12.36 15.26
C PHE A 382 -9.07 -13.51 14.48
N ARG A 383 -9.96 -14.26 15.14
CA ARG A 383 -10.56 -15.47 14.55
C ARG A 383 -11.23 -15.22 13.19
N GLY A 384 -11.88 -14.08 12.98
CA GLY A 384 -12.58 -13.75 11.73
C GLY A 384 -11.61 -13.66 10.55
N GLU A 385 -10.57 -12.86 10.68
CA GLU A 385 -9.52 -12.68 9.67
C GLU A 385 -8.78 -13.98 9.34
N ILE A 386 -8.49 -14.78 10.37
CA ILE A 386 -7.90 -16.12 10.18
C ILE A 386 -8.80 -17.00 9.31
N GLN A 387 -10.12 -16.97 9.55
CA GLN A 387 -11.07 -17.74 8.75
C GLN A 387 -11.25 -17.15 7.35
N TYR A 388 -11.17 -15.84 7.19
CA TYR A 388 -11.15 -15.19 5.89
C TYR A 388 -10.00 -15.74 5.04
N GLY A 389 -8.78 -15.70 5.54
CA GLY A 389 -7.60 -16.24 4.85
C GLY A 389 -7.73 -17.73 4.51
N ILE A 390 -8.08 -18.55 5.50
CA ILE A 390 -8.25 -20.00 5.32
C ILE A 390 -9.33 -20.33 4.28
N SER A 391 -10.47 -19.62 4.31
CA SER A 391 -11.60 -19.92 3.43
C SER A 391 -11.28 -19.62 1.97
N HIS A 392 -10.66 -18.46 1.70
CA HIS A 392 -10.25 -18.07 0.35
C HIS A 392 -9.20 -19.03 -0.22
N MET A 393 -8.15 -19.36 0.54
CA MET A 393 -7.14 -20.31 0.06
C MET A 393 -7.70 -21.73 -0.10
N SER A 394 -8.64 -22.14 0.75
CA SER A 394 -9.31 -23.44 0.63
C SER A 394 -10.15 -23.52 -0.64
N GLU A 395 -10.80 -22.42 -1.01
CA GLU A 395 -11.57 -22.33 -2.25
C GLU A 395 -10.66 -22.33 -3.48
N ALA A 396 -9.54 -21.60 -3.45
CA ALA A 396 -8.51 -21.67 -4.49
C ALA A 396 -8.04 -23.12 -4.72
N MET A 397 -7.72 -23.83 -3.64
CA MET A 397 -7.33 -25.24 -3.69
C MET A 397 -8.46 -26.16 -4.19
N ARG A 398 -9.73 -25.88 -3.83
CA ARG A 398 -10.88 -26.66 -4.32
C ARG A 398 -11.00 -26.55 -5.84
N ILE A 399 -10.91 -25.33 -6.37
CA ILE A 399 -10.99 -25.06 -7.82
C ILE A 399 -9.81 -25.71 -8.54
N ALA A 400 -8.59 -25.55 -8.04
CA ALA A 400 -7.39 -26.18 -8.61
C ALA A 400 -7.54 -27.71 -8.72
N ARG A 401 -8.02 -28.37 -7.65
CA ARG A 401 -8.26 -29.82 -7.64
C ARG A 401 -9.39 -30.26 -8.55
N GLU A 402 -10.37 -29.40 -8.80
CA GLU A 402 -11.42 -29.64 -9.79
C GLU A 402 -10.82 -29.69 -11.20
N VAL A 403 -10.00 -28.69 -11.57
CA VAL A 403 -9.31 -28.64 -12.87
C VAL A 403 -8.35 -29.83 -13.04
N ILE A 404 -7.60 -30.21 -12.01
CA ILE A 404 -6.74 -31.40 -12.04
C ILE A 404 -7.58 -32.67 -12.29
N ARG A 405 -8.75 -32.80 -11.68
CA ARG A 405 -9.65 -33.94 -11.89
C ARG A 405 -10.17 -33.97 -13.33
N GLU A 406 -10.66 -32.85 -13.83
CA GLU A 406 -11.14 -32.72 -15.22
C GLU A 406 -10.04 -33.08 -16.22
N THR A 407 -8.80 -32.66 -15.94
CA THR A 407 -7.61 -33.03 -16.73
C THR A 407 -7.37 -34.53 -16.73
N LYS A 408 -7.37 -35.16 -15.55
CA LYS A 408 -7.17 -36.61 -15.43
C LYS A 408 -8.25 -37.39 -16.18
N ASP A 409 -9.51 -36.96 -16.06
CA ASP A 409 -10.63 -37.59 -16.76
C ASP A 409 -10.49 -37.45 -18.29
N ALA A 410 -10.03 -36.30 -18.78
CA ALA A 410 -9.79 -36.08 -20.21
C ALA A 410 -8.61 -36.88 -20.78
N LEU A 411 -7.60 -37.16 -19.95
CA LEU A 411 -6.41 -37.93 -20.33
C LEU A 411 -6.53 -39.43 -20.04
N ASP A 412 -7.64 -39.87 -19.45
CA ASP A 412 -7.85 -41.25 -18.98
C ASP A 412 -6.76 -41.68 -17.98
N TYR A 413 -6.41 -40.80 -17.03
CA TYR A 413 -5.43 -41.07 -15.97
C TYR A 413 -6.13 -41.30 -14.63
N THR A 414 -5.75 -42.36 -13.93
CA THR A 414 -6.18 -42.57 -12.52
C THR A 414 -5.20 -41.89 -11.55
N LEU A 415 -3.89 -41.95 -11.85
CA LEU A 415 -2.81 -41.25 -11.16
C LEU A 415 -2.00 -40.38 -12.14
N ALA A 416 -1.60 -39.19 -11.67
CA ALA A 416 -0.69 -38.31 -12.41
C ALA A 416 0.26 -37.61 -11.43
N GLU A 417 1.56 -37.67 -11.72
CA GLU A 417 2.59 -36.87 -11.05
C GLU A 417 3.02 -35.73 -11.99
N PHE A 418 3.02 -34.51 -11.46
CA PHE A 418 3.38 -33.32 -12.21
C PHE A 418 4.69 -32.78 -11.67
N ASP A 419 5.61 -32.42 -12.58
CA ASP A 419 6.82 -31.67 -12.24
C ASP A 419 6.69 -30.25 -12.79
N PRO A 420 6.27 -29.28 -11.94
CA PRO A 420 6.19 -27.87 -12.32
C PRO A 420 7.50 -27.27 -12.83
N LEU A 421 8.66 -27.78 -12.40
CA LEU A 421 9.96 -27.26 -12.83
C LEU A 421 10.33 -27.78 -14.22
N ALA A 422 9.99 -29.03 -14.51
CA ALA A 422 10.18 -29.60 -15.85
C ALA A 422 9.08 -29.16 -16.85
N GLY A 423 7.93 -28.70 -16.35
CA GLY A 423 6.77 -28.37 -17.17
C GLY A 423 6.15 -29.61 -17.83
N ASP A 424 6.24 -30.77 -17.17
CA ASP A 424 5.82 -32.06 -17.75
C ASP A 424 5.10 -32.97 -16.73
N ILE A 425 4.40 -33.99 -17.24
CA ILE A 425 3.78 -35.07 -16.47
C ILE A 425 4.76 -36.23 -16.37
N VAL A 426 5.23 -36.51 -15.15
CA VAL A 426 6.34 -37.45 -14.89
C VAL A 426 5.88 -38.91 -14.92
N THR A 427 4.70 -39.22 -14.38
CA THR A 427 4.17 -40.60 -14.37
C THR A 427 2.69 -40.65 -14.76
N LYS A 428 2.33 -41.73 -15.48
CA LYS A 428 1.00 -42.04 -16.01
C LYS A 428 0.74 -43.52 -15.73
N GLY A 429 -0.34 -43.88 -15.03
CA GLY A 429 -0.63 -45.30 -14.80
C GLY A 429 -1.93 -45.57 -14.06
N ASP A 430 -2.34 -46.85 -14.12
CA ASP A 430 -3.47 -47.48 -13.41
C ASP A 430 -3.10 -48.01 -12.02
N ASP A 431 -1.85 -47.84 -11.60
CA ASP A 431 -1.33 -48.44 -10.37
C ASP A 431 -1.37 -47.44 -9.21
N ASP A 432 -2.12 -47.83 -8.17
CA ASP A 432 -2.21 -47.22 -6.83
C ASP A 432 -0.80 -47.13 -6.20
N PRO A 433 -0.37 -45.97 -5.65
CA PRO A 433 0.95 -45.81 -5.03
C PRO A 433 1.28 -46.80 -3.89
#